data_AF-A0A2E2EJA0-F1
#
_entry.id   AF-A0A2E2EJA0-F1
#
_cell.length_a   1.000
_cell.length_b   1.000
_cell.length_c   1.000
_cell.angle_alpha   90.00
_cell.angle_beta   90.00
_cell.angle_gamma   90.00
#
_symmetry.space_group_name_H-M   'P 1'
#
loop_
_entity.id
_entity.type
_entity.pdbx_description
1 polymer ?
#
loop_
_entity_poly.entity_id
_entity_poly.type
_entity_poly.pdbx_seq_one_letter_code
_entity_poly.pdbx_strand_id
1 'polypeptide(L)'
;MDNNDVNKQAGQSTVEYLLLFAVVATLAAFIFKSNAFDKIFGKNGQFANAYKNELEYTYRHGLYGRTPYTKPNYKSSKHDSYNGRFFGAADPYPAR
;
A
#
# COMPACT_ATOMS: atom_id res chain seq x y z
N MET A 1 -18.60 61.22 -18.27
CA MET A 1 -18.14 60.48 -17.09
C MET A 1 -18.22 59.01 -17.42
N ASP A 2 -17.07 58.36 -17.29
CA ASP A 2 -16.69 56.99 -17.59
C ASP A 2 -17.63 55.94 -16.99
N ASN A 3 -17.82 54.80 -17.66
CA ASN A 3 -18.26 53.52 -17.08
C ASN A 3 -17.89 52.37 -18.04
N ASN A 4 -16.61 52.26 -18.38
CA ASN A 4 -16.05 51.07 -19.04
C ASN A 4 -15.73 49.97 -18.01
N ASP A 5 -16.74 49.26 -17.50
CA ASP A 5 -16.55 48.17 -16.52
C ASP A 5 -17.06 46.82 -17.01
N VAL A 6 -16.62 46.39 -18.20
CA VAL A 6 -17.01 45.08 -18.78
C VAL A 6 -15.87 44.05 -18.76
N ASN A 7 -14.64 44.36 -18.33
CA ASN A 7 -13.50 43.48 -18.62
C ASN A 7 -12.46 43.30 -17.49
N LYS A 8 -12.89 42.94 -16.28
CA LYS A 8 -11.97 42.55 -15.18
C LYS A 8 -12.18 41.14 -14.60
N GLN A 9 -12.91 40.24 -15.27
CA GLN A 9 -13.27 38.94 -14.67
C GLN A 9 -12.34 37.77 -15.05
N ALA A 10 -11.67 37.80 -16.21
CA ALA A 10 -10.86 36.66 -16.69
C ALA A 10 -9.51 36.49 -15.97
N GLY A 11 -8.86 37.59 -15.60
CA GLY A 11 -7.61 37.56 -14.83
C GLY A 11 -7.82 37.23 -13.35
N GLN A 12 -8.96 37.64 -12.79
CA GLN A 12 -9.32 37.40 -11.39
C GLN A 12 -9.61 35.90 -11.13
N SER A 13 -10.29 35.22 -12.04
CA SER A 13 -10.60 33.79 -11.89
C SER A 13 -9.33 32.91 -11.94
N THR A 14 -8.33 33.27 -12.73
CA THR A 14 -7.08 32.49 -12.86
C THR A 14 -6.27 32.49 -11.56
N VAL A 15 -6.21 33.63 -10.88
CA VAL A 15 -5.53 33.77 -9.58
C VAL A 15 -6.26 32.97 -8.49
N GLU A 16 -7.60 32.96 -8.53
CA GLU A 16 -8.42 32.18 -7.61
C GLU A 16 -8.14 30.67 -7.73
N TYR A 17 -8.06 30.14 -8.95
CA TYR A 17 -7.70 28.73 -9.17
C TYR A 17 -6.28 28.40 -8.73
N LEU A 18 -5.32 29.31 -8.93
CA LEU A 18 -3.94 29.12 -8.44
C LEU A 18 -3.87 29.09 -6.91
N LEU A 19 -4.61 29.98 -6.24
CA LEU A 19 -4.70 29.99 -4.78
C LEU A 19 -5.40 28.75 -4.24
N LEU A 20 -6.51 28.34 -4.87
CA LEU A 20 -7.21 27.11 -4.52
C LEU A 20 -6.28 25.90 -4.69
N PHE A 21 -5.55 25.83 -5.80
CA PHE A 21 -4.57 24.78 -6.03
C PHE A 21 -3.47 24.77 -4.97
N ALA A 22 -2.92 25.94 -4.60
CA ALA A 22 -1.93 26.06 -3.54
C ALA A 22 -2.47 25.57 -2.18
N VAL A 23 -3.71 25.91 -1.84
CA VAL A 23 -4.38 25.42 -0.62
C VAL A 23 -4.55 23.91 -0.66
N VAL A 24 -5.04 23.35 -1.77
CA VAL A 24 -5.21 21.89 -1.91
C VAL A 24 -3.86 21.17 -1.83
N ALA A 25 -2.82 21.71 -2.47
CA ALA A 25 -1.48 21.14 -2.45
C ALA A 25 -0.86 21.14 -1.04
N THR A 26 -1.04 22.22 -0.27
CA THR A 26 -0.54 22.29 1.11
C THR A 26 -1.29 21.33 2.03
N LEU A 27 -2.60 21.18 1.85
CA LEU A 27 -3.41 20.23 2.60
C LEU A 27 -3.01 18.78 2.29
N ALA A 28 -2.79 18.45 1.01
CA ALA A 28 -2.28 17.15 0.58
C ALA A 28 -0.90 16.85 1.17
N ALA A 29 0.03 17.82 1.11
CA ALA A 29 1.36 17.68 1.68
C ALA A 29 1.32 17.44 3.21
N PHE A 30 0.40 18.11 3.91
CA PHE A 30 0.19 17.89 5.33
C PHE A 30 -0.27 16.46 5.63
N ILE A 31 -1.23 15.93 4.85
CA ILE A 31 -1.70 14.55 4.99
C ILE A 31 -0.57 13.55 4.73
N PHE A 32 0.20 13.72 3.67
CA PHE A 32 1.30 12.81 3.33
C PHE A 32 2.44 12.83 4.36
N LYS A 33 2.66 13.96 5.05
CA LYS A 33 3.61 14.06 6.16
C LYS A 33 3.07 13.57 7.50
N SER A 34 1.78 13.24 7.58
CA SER A 34 1.17 12.80 8.83
C SER A 34 1.66 11.41 9.24
N ASN A 35 1.81 11.21 10.55
CA ASN A 35 2.14 9.89 11.13
C ASN A 35 1.08 8.82 10.79
N ALA A 36 -0.17 9.22 10.57
CA ALA A 36 -1.25 8.30 10.20
C ALA A 36 -1.04 7.74 8.79
N PHE A 37 -0.68 8.60 7.84
CA PHE A 37 -0.39 8.18 6.48
C PHE A 37 0.85 7.27 6.44
N ASP A 38 1.92 7.64 7.15
CA ASP A 38 3.16 6.84 7.23
C ASP A 38 2.93 5.46 7.88
N LYS A 39 2.05 5.36 8.89
CA LYS A 39 1.68 4.06 9.48
C LYS A 39 1.01 3.11 8.50
N ILE A 40 0.33 3.61 7.48
CA ILE A 40 -0.40 2.78 6.51
C ILE A 40 0.47 2.54 5.28
N PHE A 41 0.97 3.62 4.67
CA PHE A 41 1.64 3.63 3.36
C PHE A 41 3.15 3.89 3.44
N GLY A 42 3.69 4.17 4.62
CA GLY A 42 5.13 4.32 4.81
C GLY A 42 5.89 3.05 4.48
N LYS A 43 7.23 3.17 4.46
CA LYS A 43 8.14 2.05 4.10
C LYS A 43 7.92 0.79 4.95
N ASN A 44 7.57 0.98 6.22
CA ASN A 44 7.24 -0.09 7.17
C ASN A 44 5.76 -0.02 7.60
N GLY A 45 4.91 0.60 6.78
CA GLY A 45 3.49 0.71 7.05
C GLY A 45 2.78 -0.63 6.94
N GLN A 46 1.54 -0.69 7.41
CA GLN A 46 0.72 -1.92 7.40
C GLN A 46 0.60 -2.52 5.99
N PHE A 47 0.42 -1.68 4.97
CA PHE A 47 0.28 -2.14 3.59
C PHE A 47 1.58 -2.79 3.09
N ALA A 48 2.71 -2.09 3.22
CA ALA A 48 4.01 -2.58 2.78
C ALA A 48 4.40 -3.89 3.48
N ASN A 49 4.17 -3.97 4.80
CA ASN A 49 4.45 -5.18 5.57
C ASN A 49 3.53 -6.34 5.18
N ALA A 50 2.23 -6.10 5.01
CA ALA A 50 1.29 -7.13 4.61
C ALA A 50 1.65 -7.70 3.23
N TYR A 51 1.93 -6.83 2.25
CA TYR A 51 2.32 -7.23 0.91
C TYR A 51 3.67 -7.98 0.90
N LYS A 52 4.67 -7.47 1.64
CA LYS A 52 5.95 -8.14 1.79
C LYS A 52 5.80 -9.53 2.41
N ASN A 53 5.03 -9.66 3.49
CA ASN A 53 4.81 -10.94 4.15
C ASN A 53 4.09 -11.92 3.23
N GLU A 54 3.13 -11.43 2.43
CA GLU A 54 2.41 -12.24 1.45
C GLU A 54 3.33 -12.78 0.37
N LEU A 55 4.18 -11.93 -0.20
CA LEU A 55 5.19 -12.33 -1.18
C LEU A 55 6.19 -13.33 -0.59
N GLU A 56 6.74 -13.04 0.60
CA GLU A 56 7.69 -13.93 1.26
C GLU A 56 7.07 -15.30 1.57
N TYR A 57 5.82 -15.33 2.03
CA TYR A 57 5.13 -16.57 2.35
C TYR A 57 4.88 -17.39 1.08
N THR A 58 4.32 -16.75 0.04
CA THR A 58 4.02 -17.40 -1.24
C THR A 58 5.28 -17.93 -1.90
N TYR A 59 6.37 -17.18 -1.86
CA TYR A 59 7.67 -17.61 -2.38
C TYR A 59 8.20 -18.86 -1.66
N ARG A 60 8.04 -18.95 -0.33
CA ARG A 60 8.51 -20.10 0.45
C ARG A 60 7.59 -21.31 0.35
N HIS A 61 6.28 -21.08 0.30
CA HIS A 61 5.31 -22.15 0.50
C HIS A 61 4.56 -22.56 -0.76
N GLY A 62 4.65 -21.79 -1.84
CA GLY A 62 3.86 -22.00 -3.06
C GLY A 62 2.34 -21.80 -2.87
N LEU A 63 1.93 -21.30 -1.70
CA LEU A 63 0.56 -21.12 -1.26
C LEU A 63 0.36 -19.68 -0.78
N TYR A 64 -0.87 -19.18 -0.88
CA TYR A 64 -1.20 -17.87 -0.32
C TYR A 64 -1.18 -17.90 1.21
N GLY A 65 -0.60 -16.87 1.81
CA GLY A 65 -0.57 -16.67 3.26
C GLY A 65 0.18 -15.41 3.61
N ARG A 66 0.06 -14.95 4.86
CA ARG A 66 0.64 -13.67 5.32
C ARG A 66 1.50 -13.83 6.56
N THR A 67 1.84 -15.07 6.90
CA THR A 67 2.61 -15.40 8.09
C THR A 67 4.03 -14.89 7.90
N PRO A 68 4.52 -13.97 8.75
CA PRO A 68 5.87 -13.45 8.63
C PRO A 68 6.88 -14.58 8.85
N TYR A 69 8.09 -14.39 8.30
CA TYR A 69 9.17 -15.34 8.53
C TYR A 69 9.41 -15.56 10.02
N THR A 70 9.43 -16.83 10.42
CA THR A 70 9.91 -17.25 11.73
C THR A 70 11.02 -18.29 11.53
N LYS A 71 11.97 -18.37 12.46
CA LYS A 71 13.05 -19.36 12.38
C LYS A 71 12.42 -20.76 12.31
N PRO A 72 12.69 -21.55 11.25
CA PRO A 72 12.08 -22.86 11.09
C PRO A 72 12.46 -23.77 12.27
N ASN A 73 11.43 -24.38 12.88
CA ASN A 73 11.62 -25.35 13.95
C ASN A 73 11.79 -26.75 13.34
N TYR A 74 13.04 -27.15 13.08
CA TYR A 74 13.37 -28.48 12.53
C TYR A 74 13.04 -29.66 13.46
N LYS A 75 12.59 -29.42 14.70
CA LYS A 75 12.09 -30.48 15.59
C LYS A 75 10.62 -30.81 15.34
N SER A 76 9.86 -29.93 14.69
CA SER A 76 8.47 -30.18 14.28
C SER A 76 8.43 -30.89 12.92
N SER A 77 7.51 -31.84 12.74
CA SER A 77 7.22 -32.46 11.44
C SER A 77 6.13 -31.74 10.65
N LYS A 78 5.56 -30.65 11.21
CA LYS A 78 4.49 -29.87 10.61
C LYS A 78 5.07 -28.76 9.75
N HIS A 79 4.75 -28.77 8.46
CA HIS A 79 5.13 -27.75 7.48
C HIS A 79 3.89 -27.34 6.69
N ASP A 80 3.72 -26.05 6.39
CA ASP A 80 2.49 -25.58 5.73
C ASP A 80 2.37 -26.09 4.29
N SER A 81 3.49 -26.31 3.59
CA SER A 81 3.51 -26.84 2.21
C SER A 81 3.62 -28.36 2.10
N TYR A 82 4.02 -29.06 3.16
CA TYR A 82 4.39 -30.48 3.07
C TYR A 82 3.81 -31.27 4.22
N ASN A 83 3.33 -32.47 3.92
CA ASN A 83 2.91 -33.41 4.94
C ASN A 83 4.12 -34.27 5.38
N GLY A 84 4.75 -33.91 6.50
CA GLY A 84 5.98 -34.54 6.99
C GLY A 84 7.27 -33.79 6.59
N ARG A 85 8.43 -34.42 6.77
CA ARG A 85 9.72 -33.71 6.63
C ARG A 85 10.07 -33.35 5.18
N PHE A 86 9.77 -34.17 4.17
CA PHE A 86 10.11 -33.87 2.77
C PHE A 86 9.31 -34.64 1.68
N PHE A 87 8.26 -35.41 2.02
CA PHE A 87 7.68 -36.37 1.08
C PHE A 87 6.15 -36.27 1.00
N GLY A 88 5.68 -35.29 0.23
CA GLY A 88 4.26 -35.14 -0.14
C GLY A 88 3.80 -33.70 -0.02
N ALA A 89 3.25 -33.15 -1.11
CA ALA A 89 2.53 -31.88 -1.06
C ALA A 89 1.37 -31.99 -0.06
N ALA A 90 1.17 -30.98 0.77
CA ALA A 90 0.06 -30.96 1.73
C ALA A 90 -1.29 -30.97 1.00
N ASP A 91 -1.39 -30.26 -0.12
CA ASP A 91 -2.57 -30.24 -0.99
C ASP A 91 -2.35 -31.10 -2.26
N PRO A 92 -3.36 -31.87 -2.70
CA PRO A 92 -3.31 -32.59 -3.96
C PRO A 92 -3.35 -31.61 -5.16
N TYR A 93 -2.70 -31.98 -6.26
CA TYR A 93 -2.80 -31.23 -7.52
C TYR A 93 -4.28 -31.18 -7.96
N PRO A 94 -4.79 -30.03 -8.46
CA PRO A 94 -6.14 -29.98 -9.00
C PRO A 94 -6.29 -31.00 -10.12
N ALA A 95 -7.38 -31.78 -10.07
CA ALA A 95 -7.74 -32.69 -11.15
C ALA A 95 -7.92 -31.89 -12.45
N ARG A 96 -7.36 -32.39 -13.54
CA ARG A 96 -7.52 -31.80 -14.88
C ARG A 96 -8.96 -31.87 -15.35
#